data_AF-A0A9K3KF24-F1
#
_entry.id   AF-A0A9K3KF24-F1
#
_cell.length_a   1.000
_cell.length_b   1.000
_cell.length_c   1.000
_cell.angle_alpha   90.00
_cell.angle_beta   90.00
_cell.angle_gamma   90.00
#
_symmetry.space_group_name_H-M   'P 1'
#
loop_
_entity.id
_entity.type
_entity.pdbx_description
1 polymer ?
#
loop_
_entity_poly.entity_id
_entity_poly.type
_entity_poly.pdbx_seq_one_letter_code
_entity_poly.pdbx_strand_id
1 'polypeptide(L)'
;MNDMETRKLQQKESVYRKLYSSILQKHKGVLQQPEQPSSLSDVDDNVFDAEQQLLNRIFQTEVQNLLLGVGTTAFSFALLRTAKTRAMSSVFGEAKAKALVEANVRAKQVGTEGIQNRVAFFVESMFSVWVGYRSYDYASHHRSDASWDAVAEIPLCQGRSRISEALCPEWIETTKTHVPGPFWDALKNGKLRDQRTWTVIHDFSVNCERRLSMEEKLRRENSLSSDSPVVLPERISTATQ
;
A
#
# COMPACT_ATOMS: atom_id res chain seq x y z
N MET A 1 5.88 29.77 -4.17
CA MET A 1 6.73 28.56 -4.13
C MET A 1 7.34 28.35 -5.51
N ASN A 2 8.66 28.42 -5.59
CA ASN A 2 9.38 28.37 -6.86
C ASN A 2 9.48 26.93 -7.40
N ASP A 3 9.56 26.76 -8.71
CA ASP A 3 9.64 25.42 -9.34
C ASP A 3 10.80 24.57 -8.82
N MET A 4 11.91 25.21 -8.46
CA MET A 4 13.06 24.53 -7.87
C MET A 4 12.76 23.96 -6.48
N GLU A 5 11.97 24.64 -5.66
CA GLU A 5 11.56 24.17 -4.34
C GLU A 5 10.58 23.01 -4.46
N THR A 6 9.62 23.10 -5.37
CA THR A 6 8.67 22.02 -5.66
C THR A 6 9.40 20.74 -6.06
N ARG A 7 10.41 20.83 -6.94
CA ARG A 7 11.22 19.67 -7.33
C ARG A 7 12.00 19.06 -6.16
N LYS A 8 12.54 19.89 -5.26
CA LYS A 8 13.22 19.41 -4.04
C LYS A 8 12.24 18.68 -3.11
N LEU A 9 11.01 19.19 -2.96
CA LEU A 9 9.97 18.53 -2.16
C LEU A 9 9.54 17.20 -2.77
N GLN A 10 9.37 17.13 -4.08
CA GLN A 10 9.04 15.89 -4.79
C GLN A 10 10.12 14.81 -4.63
N GLN A 11 11.39 15.19 -4.62
CA GLN A 11 12.49 14.23 -4.36
C GLN A 11 12.43 13.65 -2.94
N LYS A 12 11.99 14.45 -1.97
CA LYS A 12 11.86 14.04 -0.56
C LYS A 12 10.62 13.19 -0.28
N GLU A 13 9.64 13.11 -1.18
CA GLU A 13 8.46 12.24 -1.01
C GLU A 13 8.83 10.79 -0.66
N SER A 14 9.87 10.25 -1.32
CA SER A 14 10.35 8.88 -1.04
C SER A 14 10.91 8.72 0.38
N VAL A 15 11.52 9.76 0.93
CA VAL A 15 12.08 9.77 2.30
C VAL A 15 10.94 9.83 3.31
N TYR A 16 9.97 10.72 3.11
CA TYR A 16 8.80 10.83 3.99
C TYR A 16 7.97 9.55 3.95
N ARG A 17 7.79 8.94 2.77
CA ARG A 17 7.06 7.67 2.64
C ARG A 17 7.72 6.56 3.47
N LYS A 18 9.05 6.51 3.48
CA LYS A 18 9.80 5.56 4.32
C LYS A 18 9.56 5.79 5.82
N LEU A 19 9.46 7.03 6.27
CA LEU A 19 9.13 7.35 7.66
C LEU A 19 7.76 6.77 8.05
N TYR A 20 6.69 7.11 7.32
CA TYR A 20 5.36 6.57 7.60
C TYR A 20 5.30 5.04 7.48
N SER A 21 5.99 4.47 6.47
CA SER A 21 6.08 3.02 6.31
C SER A 21 6.77 2.36 7.51
N SER A 22 7.79 3.00 8.09
CA SER A 22 8.49 2.47 9.27
C SER A 22 7.60 2.46 10.52
N ILE A 23 6.73 3.45 10.69
CA ILE A 23 5.73 3.49 11.77
C ILE A 23 4.76 2.32 11.61
N LEU A 24 4.21 2.14 10.40
CA LEU A 24 3.30 1.02 10.12
C LEU A 24 3.97 -0.35 10.33
N GLN A 25 5.24 -0.48 9.94
CA GLN A 25 6.01 -1.71 10.16
C GLN A 25 6.27 -1.98 11.64
N LYS A 26 6.63 -0.96 12.42
CA LYS A 26 6.85 -1.05 13.86
C LYS A 26 5.59 -1.54 14.59
N HIS A 27 4.42 -1.06 14.17
CA HIS A 27 3.13 -1.40 14.77
C HIS A 27 2.39 -2.54 14.07
N LYS A 28 3.05 -3.24 13.14
CA LYS A 28 2.46 -4.36 12.39
C LYS A 28 1.88 -5.45 13.30
N GLY A 29 2.52 -5.71 14.44
CA GLY A 29 2.01 -6.69 15.41
C GLY A 29 0.63 -6.34 15.96
N VAL A 30 0.36 -5.06 16.20
CA VAL A 30 -0.95 -4.56 16.67
C VAL A 30 -1.98 -4.62 15.53
N LEU A 31 -1.56 -4.34 14.29
CA LEU A 31 -2.40 -4.41 13.09
C LEU A 31 -2.82 -5.85 12.71
N GLN A 32 -2.12 -6.87 13.22
CA GLN A 32 -2.32 -8.28 12.85
C GLN A 32 -2.88 -9.15 13.97
N GLN A 33 -2.99 -8.63 15.20
CA GLN A 33 -3.54 -9.39 16.30
C GLN A 33 -5.07 -9.46 16.19
N PRO A 34 -5.67 -10.67 16.03
CA PRO A 34 -7.09 -10.83 16.30
C PRO A 34 -7.34 -10.50 17.78
N GLU A 35 -8.42 -9.76 18.07
CA GLU A 35 -8.70 -9.31 19.44
C GLU A 35 -8.76 -10.49 20.41
N GLN A 36 -8.03 -10.36 21.53
CA GLN A 36 -8.36 -11.12 22.72
C GLN A 36 -9.57 -10.43 23.37
N PRO A 37 -10.63 -11.18 23.75
CA PRO A 37 -11.79 -10.61 24.41
C PRO A 37 -11.32 -9.95 25.70
N SER A 38 -11.36 -8.62 25.71
CA SER A 38 -11.10 -7.86 26.92
C SER A 38 -12.28 -8.09 27.85
N SER A 39 -12.01 -8.48 29.10
CA SER A 39 -12.99 -8.85 30.12
C SER A 39 -13.82 -7.66 30.66
N LEU A 40 -14.28 -6.78 29.78
CA LEU A 40 -15.23 -5.70 30.05
C LEU A 40 -16.54 -6.07 29.33
N SER A 41 -17.26 -6.99 29.95
CA SER A 41 -18.64 -7.37 29.63
C SER A 41 -19.56 -6.14 29.75
N ASP A 42 -19.85 -5.49 28.62
CA ASP A 42 -21.08 -4.72 28.30
C ASP A 42 -20.89 -3.68 27.18
N VAL A 43 -19.73 -3.61 26.51
CA VAL A 43 -19.58 -2.79 25.30
C VAL A 43 -19.91 -3.64 24.07
N ASP A 44 -21.06 -3.35 23.48
CA ASP A 44 -21.67 -3.92 22.26
C ASP A 44 -20.61 -4.44 21.25
N ASP A 45 -20.53 -5.77 21.10
CA ASP A 45 -19.58 -6.48 20.21
C ASP A 45 -19.63 -5.96 18.76
N ASN A 46 -20.75 -5.36 18.35
CA ASN A 46 -20.98 -4.76 17.03
C ASN A 46 -20.06 -3.55 16.72
N VAL A 47 -19.46 -2.91 17.74
CA VAL A 47 -18.64 -1.70 17.56
C VAL A 47 -17.23 -2.01 17.06
N PHE A 48 -16.67 -3.16 17.46
CA PHE A 48 -15.33 -3.62 17.05
C PHE A 48 -15.34 -4.27 15.65
N ASP A 49 -16.49 -4.77 15.22
CA ASP A 49 -16.70 -5.29 13.87
C ASP A 49 -16.42 -4.24 12.79
N ALA A 50 -16.68 -2.96 13.05
CA ALA A 50 -16.48 -1.89 12.06
C ALA A 50 -14.99 -1.66 11.72
N GLU A 51 -14.10 -1.67 12.72
CA GLU A 51 -12.66 -1.55 12.51
C GLU A 51 -12.11 -2.79 11.81
N GLN A 52 -12.57 -3.98 12.21
CA GLN A 52 -12.15 -5.23 11.60
C GLN A 52 -12.65 -5.39 10.16
N GLN A 53 -13.86 -4.92 9.84
CA GLN A 53 -14.37 -4.87 8.48
C GLN A 53 -13.55 -3.91 7.59
N LEU A 54 -13.15 -2.75 8.13
CA LEU A 54 -12.27 -1.81 7.42
C LEU A 54 -10.89 -2.41 7.14
N LEU A 55 -10.26 -3.04 8.14
CA LEU A 55 -8.98 -3.72 7.96
C LEU A 55 -9.07 -4.89 6.99
N ASN A 56 -10.09 -5.73 7.12
CA ASN A 56 -10.30 -6.85 6.21
C ASN A 56 -10.46 -6.37 4.77
N ARG A 57 -11.14 -5.24 4.55
CA ARG A 57 -11.27 -4.63 3.22
C ARG A 57 -9.92 -4.16 2.66
N ILE A 58 -9.09 -3.51 3.49
CA ILE A 58 -7.73 -3.07 3.12
C ILE A 58 -6.87 -4.29 2.76
N PHE A 59 -6.84 -5.30 3.62
CA PHE A 59 -6.04 -6.52 3.40
C PHE A 59 -6.51 -7.31 2.18
N GLN A 60 -7.83 -7.48 1.99
CA GLN A 60 -8.37 -8.19 0.82
C GLN A 60 -8.01 -7.48 -0.48
N THR A 61 -8.04 -6.14 -0.50
CA THR A 61 -7.68 -5.36 -1.69
C THR A 61 -6.19 -5.54 -2.03
N GLU A 62 -5.30 -5.50 -1.04
CA GLU A 62 -3.87 -5.75 -1.23
C GLU A 62 -3.57 -7.20 -1.67
N VAL A 63 -4.24 -8.18 -1.06
CA VAL A 63 -4.09 -9.60 -1.43
C VAL A 63 -4.56 -9.84 -2.86
N GLN A 64 -5.68 -9.23 -3.29
CA GLN A 64 -6.15 -9.32 -4.67
C GLN A 64 -5.17 -8.70 -5.67
N ASN A 65 -4.58 -7.54 -5.34
CA ASN A 65 -3.58 -6.89 -6.18
C ASN A 65 -2.31 -7.75 -6.30
N LEU A 66 -1.86 -8.34 -5.20
CA LEU A 66 -0.73 -9.27 -5.19
C LEU A 66 -1.02 -10.52 -6.02
N LEU A 67 -2.21 -11.12 -5.88
CA LEU A 67 -2.63 -12.27 -6.67
C LEU A 67 -2.68 -11.95 -8.16
N LEU A 68 -3.10 -10.74 -8.54
CA LEU A 68 -3.07 -10.28 -9.93
C LEU A 68 -1.62 -10.19 -10.45
N GLY A 69 -0.68 -9.66 -9.65
CA GLY A 69 0.74 -9.62 -10.00
C GLY A 69 1.36 -11.02 -10.18
N VAL A 70 1.02 -11.96 -9.29
CA VAL A 70 1.47 -13.36 -9.39
C VAL A 70 0.84 -14.05 -10.61
N GLY A 71 -0.47 -13.87 -10.82
CA GLY A 71 -1.18 -14.45 -11.96
C GLY A 71 -0.64 -13.96 -13.31
N THR A 72 -0.34 -12.66 -13.41
CA THR A 72 0.27 -12.07 -14.62
C THR A 72 1.70 -12.53 -14.84
N THR A 73 2.48 -12.77 -13.78
CA THR A 73 3.79 -13.43 -13.87
C THR A 73 3.67 -14.83 -14.46
N ALA A 74 2.77 -15.66 -13.91
CA ALA A 74 2.57 -17.03 -14.38
C ALA A 74 2.09 -17.06 -15.84
N PHE A 75 1.14 -16.18 -16.17
CA PHE A 75 0.58 -16.07 -17.52
C PHE A 75 1.62 -15.60 -18.54
N SER A 76 2.38 -14.54 -18.24
CA SER A 76 3.44 -14.04 -19.12
C SER A 76 4.54 -15.09 -19.34
N PHE A 77 4.91 -15.84 -18.30
CA PHE A 77 5.86 -16.94 -18.43
C PHE A 77 5.32 -18.07 -19.33
N ALA A 78 4.07 -18.47 -19.16
CA ALA A 78 3.43 -19.49 -20.00
C ALA A 78 3.30 -19.03 -21.46
N LEU A 79 2.98 -17.75 -21.68
CA LEU A 79 2.94 -17.13 -23.00
C LEU A 79 4.33 -17.13 -23.66
N LEU A 80 5.38 -16.73 -22.95
CA LEU A 80 6.74 -16.73 -23.51
C LEU A 80 7.16 -18.12 -23.99
N ARG A 81 6.80 -19.17 -23.26
CA ARG A 81 7.10 -20.55 -23.66
C ARG A 81 6.26 -21.07 -24.82
N THR A 82 4.97 -20.71 -24.88
CA THR A 82 4.06 -21.22 -25.92
C THR A 82 4.05 -20.38 -27.19
N ALA A 83 4.31 -19.07 -27.09
CA ALA A 83 4.36 -18.15 -28.23
C ALA A 83 5.66 -18.27 -29.04
N LYS A 84 6.77 -18.72 -28.42
CA LYS A 84 8.08 -18.89 -29.07
C LYS A 84 8.01 -19.75 -30.34
N THR A 85 7.10 -20.73 -30.38
CA THR A 85 6.93 -21.65 -31.51
C THR A 85 5.88 -21.21 -32.54
N ARG A 86 4.88 -20.39 -32.18
CA ARG A 86 3.78 -20.01 -33.09
C ARG A 86 3.78 -18.55 -33.54
N ALA A 87 4.31 -17.63 -32.74
CA ALA A 87 4.22 -16.19 -33.01
C ALA A 87 5.47 -15.60 -33.70
N MET A 88 6.58 -16.35 -33.76
CA MET A 88 7.82 -15.81 -34.35
C MET A 88 7.72 -15.56 -35.86
N SER A 89 7.01 -16.41 -36.60
CA SER A 89 6.83 -16.22 -38.05
C SER A 89 5.88 -15.08 -38.38
N SER A 90 4.86 -14.83 -37.55
CA SER A 90 3.89 -13.76 -37.78
C SER A 90 4.37 -12.38 -37.33
N VAL A 91 5.16 -12.29 -36.25
CA VAL A 91 5.58 -11.00 -35.67
C VAL A 91 6.93 -10.52 -36.21
N PHE A 92 7.88 -11.44 -36.46
CA PHE A 92 9.25 -11.07 -36.84
C PHE A 92 9.58 -11.36 -38.32
N GLY A 93 8.61 -11.93 -39.07
CA GLY A 93 8.76 -12.33 -40.45
C GLY A 93 9.51 -13.65 -40.65
N GLU A 94 9.32 -14.26 -41.82
CA GLU A 94 9.88 -15.59 -42.14
C GLU A 94 11.41 -15.64 -42.09
N ALA A 95 12.08 -14.55 -42.48
CA ALA A 95 13.55 -14.48 -42.50
C ALA A 95 14.16 -14.62 -41.09
N LYS A 96 13.55 -14.00 -40.07
CA LYS A 96 14.01 -14.13 -38.69
C LYS A 96 13.63 -15.47 -38.07
N ALA A 97 12.46 -16.01 -38.41
CA ALA A 97 12.06 -17.35 -38.00
C ALA A 97 13.05 -18.41 -38.51
N LYS A 98 13.46 -18.31 -39.78
CA LYS A 98 14.44 -19.21 -40.39
C LYS A 98 15.83 -19.07 -39.76
N ALA A 99 16.30 -17.85 -39.52
CA ALA A 99 17.57 -17.60 -38.84
C ALA A 99 17.61 -18.20 -37.42
N LEU A 100 16.48 -18.18 -36.70
CA LEU A 100 16.38 -18.70 -35.34
C LEU A 100 16.33 -20.24 -35.32
N VAL A 101 15.69 -20.86 -36.32
CA VAL A 101 15.75 -22.31 -36.55
C VAL A 101 17.17 -22.74 -36.88
N GLU A 102 17.87 -22.04 -37.77
CA GLU A 102 19.26 -22.33 -38.12
C GLU A 102 20.20 -22.16 -36.92
N ALA A 103 19.98 -21.13 -36.08
CA ALA A 103 20.73 -20.95 -34.84
C ALA A 103 20.51 -22.10 -33.85
N ASN A 104 19.27 -22.61 -33.73
CA ASN A 104 18.96 -23.79 -32.90
C ASN A 104 19.63 -25.07 -33.42
N VAL A 105 19.66 -25.27 -34.73
CA VAL A 105 20.34 -26.42 -35.35
C VAL A 105 21.85 -26.35 -35.09
N ARG A 106 22.47 -25.17 -35.23
CA ARG A 106 23.89 -24.96 -34.91
C ARG A 106 24.17 -25.16 -33.42
N ALA A 107 23.30 -24.69 -32.53
CA ALA A 107 23.44 -24.88 -31.09
C ALA A 107 23.41 -26.37 -30.68
N LYS A 108 22.58 -27.18 -31.36
CA LYS A 108 22.56 -28.64 -31.20
C LYS A 108 23.85 -29.29 -31.66
N GLN A 109 24.40 -28.86 -32.79
CA GLN A 109 25.67 -29.39 -33.32
C GLN A 109 26.87 -29.07 -32.41
N VAL A 110 26.88 -27.91 -31.76
CA VAL A 110 27.98 -27.46 -30.90
C VAL A 110 27.80 -27.90 -29.43
N GLY A 111 26.67 -28.54 -29.08
CA GLY A 111 26.41 -29.03 -27.72
C GLY A 111 26.09 -27.94 -26.69
N THR A 112 25.85 -26.70 -27.13
CA THR A 112 25.57 -25.55 -26.25
C THR A 112 24.10 -25.40 -25.84
N GLU A 113 23.23 -26.30 -26.28
CA GLU A 113 21.77 -26.26 -26.06
C GLU A 113 21.40 -26.17 -24.57
N GLY A 114 22.11 -26.89 -23.70
CA GLY A 114 21.87 -26.85 -22.26
C GLY A 114 22.16 -25.48 -21.63
N ILE A 115 23.21 -24.80 -22.08
CA ILE A 115 23.59 -23.47 -21.57
C ILE A 115 22.61 -22.42 -22.10
N GLN A 116 22.28 -22.48 -23.39
CA GLN A 116 21.33 -21.56 -24.02
C GLN A 116 19.93 -21.67 -23.39
N ASN A 117 19.45 -22.88 -23.10
CA ASN A 117 18.15 -23.09 -22.46
C ASN A 117 18.14 -22.55 -21.02
N ARG A 118 19.24 -22.68 -20.26
CA ARG A 118 19.35 -22.12 -18.91
C ARG A 118 19.35 -20.59 -18.92
N VAL A 119 20.12 -19.99 -19.83
CA VAL A 119 20.16 -18.52 -19.97
C VAL A 119 18.81 -17.98 -20.45
N ALA A 120 18.18 -18.62 -21.44
CA ALA A 120 16.86 -18.26 -21.90
C ALA A 120 15.82 -18.35 -20.77
N PHE A 121 15.83 -19.44 -20.01
CA PHE A 121 14.94 -19.60 -18.85
C PHE A 121 15.13 -18.50 -17.80
N PHE A 122 16.38 -18.14 -17.49
CA PHE A 122 16.69 -17.06 -16.56
C PHE A 122 16.14 -15.72 -17.04
N VAL A 123 16.38 -15.36 -18.31
CA VAL A 123 15.90 -14.11 -18.90
C VAL A 123 14.35 -14.08 -18.98
N GLU A 124 13.73 -15.18 -19.42
CA GLU A 124 12.28 -15.33 -19.48
C GLU A 124 11.64 -15.19 -18.09
N SER A 125 12.27 -15.75 -17.05
CA SER A 125 11.82 -15.63 -15.66
C SER A 125 11.97 -14.21 -15.11
N MET A 126 13.08 -13.53 -15.40
CA MET A 126 13.27 -12.14 -14.99
C MET A 126 12.26 -11.21 -15.66
N PHE A 127 11.98 -11.42 -16.94
CA PHE A 127 10.97 -10.64 -17.66
C PHE A 127 9.57 -10.89 -17.11
N SER A 128 9.17 -12.13 -16.83
CA SER A 128 7.85 -12.43 -16.28
C SER A 128 7.66 -11.82 -14.89
N VAL A 129 8.67 -11.89 -14.03
CA VAL A 129 8.67 -11.23 -12.71
C VAL A 129 8.55 -9.72 -12.86
N TRP A 130 9.27 -9.10 -13.81
CA TRP A 130 9.18 -7.67 -14.07
C TRP A 130 7.77 -7.26 -14.54
N VAL A 131 7.15 -8.02 -15.45
CA VAL A 131 5.77 -7.78 -15.91
C VAL A 131 4.77 -7.92 -14.76
N GLY A 132 4.92 -8.94 -13.92
CA GLY A 132 4.07 -9.13 -12.75
C GLY A 132 4.21 -8.00 -11.75
N TYR A 133 5.44 -7.56 -11.46
CA TYR A 133 5.70 -6.41 -10.60
C TYR A 133 5.06 -5.14 -11.16
N ARG A 134 5.21 -4.87 -12.47
CA ARG A 134 4.58 -3.71 -13.12
C ARG A 134 3.05 -3.77 -13.10
N SER A 135 2.48 -4.97 -13.23
CA SER A 135 1.04 -5.19 -13.16
C SER A 135 0.51 -4.99 -11.73
N TYR A 136 1.23 -5.49 -10.73
CA TYR A 136 0.97 -5.20 -9.32
C TYR A 136 1.08 -3.71 -9.02
N ASP A 137 2.16 -3.06 -9.46
CA ASP A 137 2.40 -1.63 -9.26
C ASP A 137 1.24 -0.82 -9.87
N TYR A 138 0.83 -1.13 -11.09
CA TYR A 138 -0.31 -0.48 -11.72
C TYR A 138 -1.64 -0.71 -10.97
N ALA A 139 -1.94 -1.97 -10.61
CA ALA A 139 -3.18 -2.33 -9.94
C ALA A 139 -3.26 -1.79 -8.51
N SER A 140 -2.15 -1.83 -7.77
CA SER A 140 -2.05 -1.22 -6.45
C SER A 140 -2.24 0.29 -6.53
N HIS A 141 -1.61 1.01 -7.47
CA HIS A 141 -1.85 2.45 -7.61
C HIS A 141 -3.30 2.79 -7.98
N HIS A 142 -4.00 1.96 -8.77
CA HIS A 142 -5.39 2.23 -9.16
C HIS A 142 -6.45 1.74 -8.15
N ARG A 143 -6.13 0.76 -7.30
CA ARG A 143 -7.09 0.17 -6.34
C ARG A 143 -6.77 0.48 -4.88
N SER A 144 -5.55 0.90 -4.56
CA SER A 144 -5.16 1.32 -3.20
C SER A 144 -5.89 2.57 -2.74
N ASP A 145 -6.47 3.31 -3.68
CA ASP A 145 -7.41 4.40 -3.49
C ASP A 145 -8.42 4.14 -2.36
N ALA A 146 -9.16 3.04 -2.44
CA ALA A 146 -10.15 2.68 -1.41
C ALA A 146 -9.50 2.19 -0.10
N SER A 147 -8.29 1.64 -0.16
CA SER A 147 -7.53 1.20 1.01
C SER A 147 -7.03 2.40 1.83
N TRP A 148 -6.53 3.43 1.15
CA TRP A 148 -6.04 4.64 1.78
C TRP A 148 -7.18 5.46 2.39
N ASP A 149 -8.31 5.60 1.70
CA ASP A 149 -9.49 6.26 2.27
C ASP A 149 -9.97 5.52 3.54
N ALA A 150 -9.98 4.18 3.51
CA ALA A 150 -10.32 3.37 4.69
C ALA A 150 -9.31 3.55 5.84
N VAL A 151 -8.01 3.72 5.54
CA VAL A 151 -6.99 4.03 6.57
C VAL A 151 -7.28 5.36 7.24
N ALA A 152 -7.65 6.41 6.49
CA ALA A 152 -7.96 7.72 7.06
C ALA A 152 -9.14 7.68 8.06
N GLU A 153 -10.06 6.74 7.89
CA GLU A 153 -11.26 6.62 8.73
C GLU A 153 -11.02 5.91 10.07
N ILE A 154 -9.94 5.13 10.21
CA ILE A 154 -9.66 4.31 11.42
C ILE A 154 -9.73 5.12 12.73
N PRO A 155 -9.16 6.34 12.85
CA PRO A 155 -9.20 7.11 14.10
C PRO A 155 -10.58 7.66 14.47
N LEU A 156 -11.50 7.73 13.51
CA LEU A 156 -12.84 8.30 13.69
C LEU A 156 -13.90 7.23 13.96
N CYS A 157 -13.54 5.94 13.95
CA CYS A 157 -14.48 4.88 14.27
C CYS A 157 -14.95 4.94 15.73
N GLN A 158 -16.23 4.60 15.92
CA GLN A 158 -16.85 4.46 17.23
C GLN A 158 -16.10 3.42 18.06
N GLY A 159 -16.05 3.61 19.38
CA GLY A 159 -15.40 2.68 20.29
C GLY A 159 -13.90 2.92 20.52
N ARG A 160 -13.25 1.89 21.04
CA ARG A 160 -11.82 1.91 21.37
C ARG A 160 -11.02 1.34 20.19
N SER A 161 -10.29 2.18 19.46
CA SER A 161 -9.42 1.71 18.37
C SER A 161 -8.00 1.47 18.90
N ARG A 162 -7.63 0.19 19.04
CA ARG A 162 -6.27 -0.21 19.44
C ARG A 162 -5.21 0.26 18.44
N ILE A 163 -5.59 0.33 17.17
CA ILE A 163 -4.72 0.83 16.10
C ILE A 163 -4.46 2.31 16.28
N SER A 164 -5.51 3.09 16.55
CA SER A 164 -5.37 4.52 16.78
C SER A 164 -4.58 4.83 18.03
N GLU A 165 -4.81 4.10 19.14
CA GLU A 165 -4.02 4.22 20.36
C GLU A 165 -2.53 3.96 20.13
N ALA A 166 -2.20 2.97 19.29
CA ALA A 166 -0.80 2.62 18.98
C ALA A 166 -0.16 3.59 17.97
N LEU A 167 -0.88 3.97 16.92
CA LEU A 167 -0.32 4.73 15.79
C LEU A 167 -0.37 6.25 15.99
N CYS A 168 -1.45 6.79 16.54
CA CYS A 168 -1.71 8.23 16.52
C CYS A 168 -0.62 9.09 17.18
N PRO A 169 -0.03 8.73 18.34
CA PRO A 169 1.00 9.57 18.96
C PRO A 169 2.22 9.80 18.04
N GLU A 170 2.77 8.71 17.50
CA GLU A 170 3.96 8.74 16.64
C GLU A 170 3.64 9.31 15.25
N TRP A 171 2.43 9.09 14.75
CA TRP A 171 1.97 9.63 13.47
C TRP A 171 1.81 11.16 13.51
N ILE A 172 1.16 11.69 14.54
CA ILE A 172 0.99 13.14 14.74
C ILE A 172 2.36 13.79 14.90
N GLU A 173 3.21 13.21 15.74
CA GLU A 173 4.57 13.71 15.96
C GLU A 173 5.33 13.79 14.64
N THR A 174 5.36 12.71 13.87
CA THR A 174 6.03 12.67 12.55
C THR A 174 5.49 13.74 11.60
N THR A 175 4.17 13.90 11.55
CA THR A 175 3.50 14.86 10.67
C THR A 175 3.82 16.31 11.05
N LYS A 176 3.89 16.61 12.35
CA LYS A 176 4.16 17.97 12.87
C LYS A 176 5.63 18.35 12.88
N THR A 177 6.52 17.40 13.20
CA THR A 177 7.93 17.71 13.49
C THR A 177 8.88 17.30 12.36
N HIS A 178 8.61 16.18 11.68
CA HIS A 178 9.55 15.61 10.69
C HIS A 178 9.22 16.03 9.26
N VAL A 179 7.96 16.30 8.96
CA VAL A 179 7.53 16.80 7.64
C VAL A 179 7.33 18.31 7.69
N PRO A 180 8.10 19.09 6.89
CA PRO A 180 8.08 20.55 7.00
C PRO A 180 6.78 21.14 6.44
N GLY A 181 6.27 22.21 7.06
CA GLY A 181 5.05 22.93 6.63
C GLY A 181 4.93 23.18 5.11
N PRO A 182 5.99 23.65 4.42
CA PRO A 182 5.96 23.85 2.97
C PRO A 182 5.61 22.61 2.14
N PHE A 183 5.84 21.40 2.66
CA PHE A 183 5.42 20.15 2.03
C PHE A 183 3.89 20.02 2.04
N TRP A 184 3.25 20.32 3.17
CA TRP A 184 1.80 20.33 3.31
C TRP A 184 1.14 21.48 2.53
N ASP A 185 1.83 22.61 2.38
CA ASP A 185 1.39 23.67 1.48
C ASP A 185 1.49 23.24 0.02
N ALA A 186 2.54 22.51 -0.36
CA ALA A 186 2.67 21.92 -1.70
C ALA A 186 1.56 20.91 -1.99
N LEU A 187 1.15 20.13 -0.98
CA LEU A 187 -0.02 19.26 -1.03
C LEU A 187 -1.27 20.09 -1.32
N LYS A 188 -1.61 21.10 -0.50
CA LYS A 188 -2.82 21.93 -0.72
C LYS A 188 -2.88 22.57 -2.12
N ASN A 189 -1.73 22.88 -2.70
CA ASN A 189 -1.61 23.47 -4.03
C ASN A 189 -1.56 22.46 -5.19
N GLY A 190 -1.72 21.15 -4.92
CA GLY A 190 -1.73 20.11 -5.96
C GLY A 190 -0.37 19.89 -6.64
N LYS A 191 0.74 20.14 -5.95
CA LYS A 191 2.10 20.15 -6.54
C LYS A 191 2.92 18.88 -6.27
N LEU A 192 2.39 17.96 -5.45
CA LEU A 192 3.03 16.69 -5.14
C LEU A 192 2.68 15.63 -6.20
N ARG A 193 3.54 14.62 -6.35
CA ARG A 193 3.32 13.55 -7.32
C ARG A 193 2.19 12.62 -6.90
N ASP A 194 2.19 12.23 -5.62
CA ASP A 194 1.17 11.35 -5.06
C ASP A 194 0.22 12.13 -4.13
N GLN A 195 -0.48 13.07 -4.73
CA GLN A 195 -1.40 13.97 -4.04
C GLN A 195 -2.37 13.21 -3.12
N ARG A 196 -2.95 12.11 -3.60
CA ARG A 196 -3.97 11.36 -2.87
C ARG A 196 -3.40 10.70 -1.62
N THR A 197 -2.32 9.94 -1.74
CA THR A 197 -1.74 9.25 -0.58
C THR A 197 -1.32 10.28 0.49
N TRP A 198 -0.77 11.41 0.07
CA TRP A 198 -0.39 12.47 1.00
C TRP A 198 -1.60 13.15 1.65
N THR A 199 -2.72 13.32 0.94
CA THR A 199 -3.99 13.75 1.53
C THR A 199 -4.46 12.78 2.60
N VAL A 200 -4.46 11.48 2.32
CA VAL A 200 -4.87 10.46 3.29
C VAL A 200 -3.97 10.45 4.54
N ILE A 201 -2.64 10.53 4.36
CA ILE A 201 -1.69 10.58 5.47
C ILE A 201 -1.95 11.80 6.36
N HIS A 202 -2.21 12.95 5.73
CA HIS A 202 -2.54 14.19 6.42
C HIS A 202 -3.88 14.08 7.15
N ASP A 203 -4.92 13.57 6.48
CA ASP A 203 -6.27 13.42 7.04
C ASP A 203 -6.28 12.43 8.22
N PHE A 204 -5.52 11.34 8.12
CA PHE A 204 -5.32 10.43 9.25
C PHE A 204 -4.70 11.15 10.45
N SER A 205 -3.70 12.01 10.24
CA SER A 205 -3.11 12.81 11.33
C SER A 205 -4.13 13.77 11.95
N VAL A 206 -4.89 14.49 11.12
CA VAL A 206 -5.96 15.39 11.60
C VAL A 206 -7.01 14.62 12.39
N ASN A 207 -7.37 13.42 11.93
CA ASN A 207 -8.33 12.56 12.59
C ASN A 207 -7.83 12.01 13.92
N CYS A 208 -6.55 11.63 13.98
CA CYS A 208 -5.88 11.29 15.23
C CYS A 208 -5.94 12.45 16.25
N GLU A 209 -5.72 13.69 15.81
CA GLU A 209 -5.80 14.87 16.70
C GLU A 209 -7.23 15.11 17.20
N ARG A 210 -8.22 15.01 16.30
CA ARG A 210 -9.64 15.12 16.66
C ARG A 210 -10.04 14.04 17.67
N ARG A 211 -9.60 12.79 17.44
CA ARG A 211 -9.83 11.67 18.34
C ARG A 211 -9.27 11.96 19.72
N LEU A 212 -7.99 12.35 19.82
CA LEU A 212 -7.34 12.67 21.09
C LEU A 212 -8.05 13.80 21.84
N SER A 213 -8.46 14.86 21.13
CA SER A 213 -9.20 15.97 21.73
C SER A 213 -10.58 15.53 22.27
N MET A 214 -11.29 14.67 21.54
CA MET A 214 -12.57 14.13 21.98
C MET A 214 -12.39 13.20 23.18
N GLU A 215 -11.38 12.33 23.17
CA GLU A 215 -11.08 11.47 24.32
C GLU A 215 -10.74 12.30 25.55
N GLU A 216 -9.93 13.36 25.42
CA GLU A 216 -9.60 14.25 26.53
C GLU A 216 -10.86 14.94 27.11
N LYS A 217 -11.77 15.39 26.23
CA LYS A 217 -13.06 15.96 26.65
C LYS A 217 -13.89 14.94 27.43
N LEU A 218 -14.05 13.73 26.90
CA LEU A 218 -14.78 12.65 27.55
C LEU A 218 -14.14 12.24 28.88
N ARG A 219 -12.79 12.26 28.97
CA ARG A 219 -12.10 11.98 30.23
C ARG A 219 -12.46 13.00 31.30
N ARG A 220 -12.47 14.29 30.95
CA ARG A 220 -12.84 15.37 31.87
C ARG A 220 -14.31 15.27 32.30
N GLU A 221 -15.21 15.02 31.35
CA GLU A 221 -16.66 14.93 31.61
C GLU A 221 -17.01 13.75 32.53
N ASN A 222 -16.31 12.62 32.38
CA ASN A 222 -16.57 11.40 33.14
C ASN A 222 -15.62 11.20 34.34
N SER A 223 -14.78 12.19 34.67
CA SER A 223 -13.78 12.12 35.75
C SER A 223 -12.86 10.89 35.65
N LEU A 224 -12.51 10.53 34.43
CA LEU A 224 -11.65 9.39 34.10
C LEU A 224 -10.18 9.76 34.29
N SER A 225 -9.36 8.81 34.75
CA SER A 225 -7.91 8.99 34.85
C SER A 225 -7.26 9.05 33.46
N SER A 226 -6.05 9.60 33.37
CA SER A 226 -5.29 9.69 32.10
C SER A 226 -5.14 8.34 31.40
N ASP A 227 -5.02 7.27 32.20
CA ASP A 227 -4.69 5.93 31.72
C ASP A 227 -5.93 5.07 31.54
N SER A 228 -7.10 5.57 31.93
CA SER A 228 -8.35 4.83 31.77
C SER A 228 -8.81 4.85 30.31
N PRO A 229 -9.28 3.70 29.78
CA PRO A 229 -9.71 3.59 28.41
C PRO A 229 -10.97 4.44 28.18
N VAL A 230 -11.02 5.10 27.02
CA VAL A 230 -12.16 5.94 26.61
C VAL A 230 -12.83 5.30 25.41
N VAL A 231 -14.12 5.03 25.53
CA VAL A 231 -14.96 4.53 24.44
C VAL A 231 -15.61 5.73 23.77
N LEU A 232 -15.39 5.90 22.47
CA LEU A 232 -16.04 6.97 21.70
C LEU A 232 -17.47 6.59 21.34
N PRO A 233 -18.47 7.45 21.59
CA PRO A 233 -19.88 7.09 21.45
C PRO A 233 -20.41 7.12 20.02
N GLU A 234 -19.78 7.84 19.08
CA GLU A 234 -20.22 7.93 17.68
C GLU A 234 -19.04 8.02 16.70
N ARG A 235 -19.27 7.58 15.46
CA ARG A 235 -18.33 7.82 14.36
C ARG A 235 -18.30 9.32 14.06
N ILE A 236 -17.13 9.94 14.20
CA ILE A 236 -16.97 11.35 13.83
C ILE A 236 -17.09 11.41 12.30
N SER A 237 -18.23 11.87 11.79
CA SER A 237 -18.42 12.03 10.35
C SER A 237 -17.39 13.01 9.79
N THR A 238 -16.66 12.62 8.75
CA THR A 238 -15.79 13.52 7.98
C THR A 238 -16.57 14.50 7.11
N ALA A 239 -17.89 14.60 7.27
CA ALA A 239 -18.72 15.50 6.48
C ALA A 239 -18.25 16.96 6.58
N THR A 240 -17.74 17.43 5.44
CA THR A 240 -17.59 18.83 5.00
C THR A 240 -16.50 19.67 5.66
N GLN A 241 -15.34 19.73 4.97
CA GLN A 241 -14.75 21.02 4.58
C GLN A 241 -14.54 21.02 3.06
#